data_AF-A0A0L0EZQ5-F1
#
_entry.id   AF-A0A0L0EZQ5-F1
#
_cell.length_a   1.000
_cell.length_b   1.000
_cell.length_c   1.000
_cell.angle_alpha   90.00
_cell.angle_beta   90.00
_cell.angle_gamma   90.00
#
_symmetry.space_group_name_H-M   'P 1'
#
loop_
_entity.id
_entity.type
_entity.pdbx_description
1 polymer ?
#
loop_
_entity_poly.entity_id
_entity_poly.type
_entity_poly.pdbx_seq_one_letter_code
_entity_poly.pdbx_strand_id
1 'polypeptide(L)' 'TSSIDPNAMGAARERAEKLIADNTVMIFSKSFCPYCTKTKQTLKKEGVDFELLELDQV' A
#
# COMPACT_ATOMS: atom_id res chain seq x y z
N THR A 1 15.11 -18.45 -9.03
CA THR A 1 13.99 -17.94 -9.84
C THR A 1 12.80 -17.88 -8.90
N SER A 2 12.25 -16.70 -8.60
CA SER A 2 11.18 -16.60 -7.61
C SER A 2 9.97 -17.35 -8.14
N SER A 3 9.69 -18.52 -7.56
CA SER A 3 8.54 -19.34 -7.87
C SER A 3 7.31 -18.61 -7.35
N ILE A 4 6.67 -17.83 -8.23
CA ILE A 4 5.40 -17.19 -7.92
C ILE A 4 4.38 -18.31 -7.72
N ASP A 5 4.01 -18.56 -6.46
CA ASP A 5 2.90 -19.43 -6.12
C ASP A 5 1.60 -18.73 -6.57
N PRO A 6 0.82 -19.31 -7.50
CA PRO A 6 -0.43 -18.73 -7.96
C PRO A 6 -1.42 -18.45 -6.82
N ASN A 7 -1.39 -19.25 -5.75
CA ASN A 7 -2.25 -19.08 -4.58
C ASN A 7 -1.84 -17.83 -3.77
N ALA A 8 -0.54 -17.62 -3.58
CA ALA A 8 -0.02 -16.43 -2.90
C ALA A 8 -0.36 -15.14 -3.68
N MET A 9 -0.34 -15.20 -5.01
CA MET A 9 -0.70 -14.07 -5.86
C MET A 9 -2.20 -13.75 -5.79
N GLY A 10 -3.05 -14.78 -5.68
CA GLY A 10 -4.49 -14.63 -5.44
C GLY A 10 -4.79 -13.97 -4.08
N ALA A 11 -4.16 -14.46 -3.00
CA ALA A 11 -4.36 -13.92 -1.66
C ALA A 11 -3.87 -12.46 -1.53
N ALA A 12 -2.73 -12.11 -2.14
CA ALA A 12 -2.23 -10.74 -2.16
C ALA A 12 -3.20 -9.78 -2.88
N ARG A 13 -3.79 -10.25 -3.99
CA ARG A 13 -4.79 -9.49 -4.75
C ARG A 13 -6.05 -9.23 -3.93
N GLU A 14 -6.63 -10.28 -3.32
CA GLU A 14 -7.84 -10.14 -2.51
C GLU A 14 -7.65 -9.16 -1.35
N ARG A 15 -6.49 -9.23 -0.68
CA ARG A 15 -6.14 -8.28 0.39
C ARG A 15 -6.04 -6.84 -0.11
N ALA A 16 -5.40 -6.64 -1.27
CA ALA A 16 -5.29 -5.30 -1.86
C ALA A 16 -6.66 -4.74 -2.27
N GLU A 17 -7.50 -5.56 -2.92
CA GLU A 17 -8.85 -5.17 -3.34
C GLU A 17 -9.71 -4.76 -2.13
N LYS A 18 -9.67 -5.53 -1.04
CA LYS A 18 -10.38 -5.18 0.19
C LYS A 18 -9.92 -3.86 0.79
N LEU A 19 -8.60 -3.65 0.92
CA LEU A 19 -8.05 -2.41 1.47
C LEU A 19 -8.41 -1.18 0.63
N ILE A 20 -8.49 -1.34 -0.70
CA ILE A 20 -8.94 -0.27 -1.60
C ILE A 20 -10.43 0.01 -1.43
N ALA A 21 -11.26 -1.03 -1.27
CA ALA A 21 -12.70 -0.87 -1.08
C ALA A 21 -13.06 -0.23 0.28
N ASP A 22 -12.30 -0.56 1.33
CA ASP A 22 -12.56 -0.13 2.70
C ASP A 22 -12.05 1.29 3.00
N ASN A 23 -11.13 1.84 2.18
CA ASN A 23 -10.46 3.11 2.45
C ASN A 23 -10.59 4.09 1.27
N THR A 24 -11.07 5.30 1.54
CA THR A 24 -11.17 6.38 0.53
C THR A 24 -9.83 6.72 -0.11
N VAL A 25 -8.75 6.71 0.69
CA VAL A 25 -7.38 6.89 0.21
C VAL A 25 -6.50 5.85 0.88
N MET A 26 -5.91 4.97 0.07
CA MET A 26 -5.01 3.90 0.51
C MET A 26 -3.62 4.11 -0.11
N ILE A 27 -2.57 4.04 0.71
CA ILE A 27 -1.17 4.11 0.27
C ILE A 27 -0.49 2.77 0.50
N PHE A 28 -0.11 2.10 -0.59
CA PHE A 28 0.83 0.99 -0.56
C PHE A 28 2.25 1.54 -0.76
N SER A 29 3.12 1.32 0.22
CA SER A 29 4.41 2.00 0.32
C SER A 29 5.54 1.02 0.69
N LYS A 30 6.78 1.52 0.64
CA LYS A 30 7.92 0.91 1.35
C LYS A 30 8.54 1.95 2.27
N SER A 31 8.91 1.56 3.49
CA SER A 31 9.30 2.49 4.55
C SER A 31 10.54 3.32 4.21
N PHE A 32 11.45 2.75 3.41
CA PHE A 32 12.68 3.41 2.95
C PHE A 32 12.50 4.23 1.66
N CYS A 33 11.33 4.19 1.02
CA CYS A 33 11.16 4.79 -0.31
C CYS A 33 10.97 6.32 -0.22
N PRO A 34 11.85 7.13 -0.83
CA PRO A 34 11.75 8.59 -0.76
C PRO A 34 10.54 9.14 -1.52
N TYR A 35 10.06 8.44 -2.56
CA TYR A 35 8.87 8.85 -3.30
C TYR A 35 7.60 8.65 -2.47
N CYS A 36 7.50 7.52 -1.76
CA CYS A 36 6.37 7.27 -0.87
C CYS A 36 6.30 8.31 0.26
N THR A 37 7.45 8.70 0.82
CA THR A 37 7.52 9.79 1.82
C THR A 37 7.00 11.11 1.27
N LYS A 38 7.36 11.48 0.04
CA LYS A 38 6.84 12.70 -0.60
C LYS A 38 5.33 12.64 -0.78
N THR A 39 4.77 11.53 -1.26
CA THR A 39 3.32 11.36 -1.41
C THR A 39 2.59 11.49 -0.07
N LYS A 40 3.10 10.84 0.98
CA LYS A 40 2.55 10.94 2.35
C LYS A 40 2.56 12.40 2.85
N GLN A 41 3.63 13.15 2.60
CA GLN A 41 3.73 14.56 2.99
C GLN A 41 2.74 15.44 2.22
N THR A 42 2.60 15.23 0.91
CA THR A 42 1.63 15.98 0.09
C THR A 42 0.22 15.77 0.61
N LEU A 43 -0.21 14.52 0.82
CA LEU A 43 -1.57 14.24 1.31
C LEU A 43 -1.82 14.85 2.70
N LYS A 44 -0.84 14.79 3.61
CA LYS A 44 -0.92 15.47 4.91
C LYS A 44 -1.06 16.99 4.77
N LYS A 45 -0.31 17.60 3.84
CA LYS A 45 -0.37 19.05 3.59
C LYS A 45 -1.74 19.49 3.08
N GLU A 46 -2.36 18.67 2.23
CA GLU A 46 -3.69 18.92 1.69
C GLU A 46 -4.83 18.55 2.67
N GLY A 47 -4.50 18.07 3.88
CA GLY A 47 -5.49 17.67 4.89
C GLY A 47 -6.28 16.41 4.50
N VAL A 48 -5.71 15.54 3.66
CA VAL A 48 -6.34 14.30 3.22
C VAL A 48 -5.90 13.16 4.13
N ASP A 49 -6.87 12.57 4.83
CA ASP A 49 -6.66 11.34 5.60
C ASP A 49 -6.42 10.16 4.66
N PHE A 50 -5.49 9.28 5.02
CA PHE A 50 -5.17 8.08 4.25
C PHE A 50 -4.77 6.93 5.16
N GLU A 51 -5.07 5.72 4.71
CA GLU A 51 -4.58 4.48 5.30
C GLU A 51 -3.25 4.07 4.64
N LEU A 52 -2.34 3.45 5.40
CA LEU A 52 -0.97 3.18 4.97
C LEU A 52 -0.60 1.72 5.23
N LEU A 53 -0.10 1.03 4.19
CA LEU A 53 0.52 -0.28 4.31
C LEU A 53 1.96 -0.23 3.79
N GLU A 54 2.93 -0.47 4.68
CA GLU A 54 4.35 -0.57 4.34
C GLU A 54 4.69 -2.03 3.98
N LEU A 55 4.89 -2.31 2.70
CA LEU A 55 5.04 -3.66 2.14
C LEU A 55 6.34 -4.37 2.54
N ASP A 56 7.31 -3.64 3.06
CA ASP A 56 8.58 -4.16 3.59
C ASP A 56 8.50 -4.54 5.08
N GLN A 57 7.37 -4.29 5.74
CA GLN A 57 7.16 -4.52 7.17
C GLN A 57 6.03 -5.52 7.44
N VAL A 58 5.54 -6.21 6.40
CA VAL A 58 4.47 -7.22 6.45
C VAL A 58 4.98 -8.64 6.28
#